data_AF-A0A6V8DEL0-F1
#
_entry.id   AF-A0A6V8DEL0-F1
#
_cell.length_a   1.000
_cell.length_b   1.000
_cell.length_c   1.000
_cell.angle_alpha   90.00
_cell.angle_beta   90.00
_cell.angle_gamma   90.00
#
_symmetry.space_group_name_H-M   'P 1'
#
loop_
_entity.id
_entity.type
_entity.pdbx_description
1 polymer ?
#
loop_
_entity_poly.entity_id
_entity_poly.type
_entity_poly.pdbx_seq_one_letter_code
_entity_poly.pdbx_strand_id
1 'polypeptide(L)'
;MSSGWRRPSLLPLGLVAVAAVIILAGGTIRILDAGESCPDWPKCFGTWTFDVSEEEQLQWWEDNPEATEDTRGAGHTYNELEIFSEWVHRLLVGLVAFPILLNALWMHRLRATYGARVRNVAVLAGALLVMQAGVGALTVVY
;
A
#
# COMPACT_ATOMS: atom_id res chain seq x y z
N MET A 1 22.00 -30.39 24.73
CA MET A 1 21.34 -30.07 23.43
C MET A 1 20.07 -29.28 23.74
N SER A 2 20.15 -27.95 23.71
CA SER A 2 19.04 -27.06 24.07
C SER A 2 18.00 -27.04 22.96
N SER A 3 16.79 -27.51 23.27
CA SER A 3 15.58 -27.34 22.46
C SER A 3 15.19 -25.84 22.41
N GLY A 4 15.91 -25.05 21.62
CA GLY A 4 15.62 -23.62 21.39
C GLY A 4 14.82 -23.36 20.11
N TRP A 5 14.55 -24.39 19.31
CA TRP A 5 13.68 -24.33 18.14
C TRP A 5 12.28 -24.80 18.58
N ARG A 6 11.23 -24.06 18.22
CA ARG A 6 9.78 -24.35 18.38
C ARG A 6 9.04 -23.42 19.34
N ARG A 7 9.05 -22.14 19.01
CA ARG A 7 7.77 -21.45 18.78
C ARG A 7 7.92 -20.78 17.42
N PRO A 8 7.28 -21.27 16.33
CA PRO A 8 7.19 -20.43 15.14
C PRO A 8 6.54 -19.14 15.62
N SER A 9 7.31 -18.05 15.61
CA SER A 9 6.76 -16.74 15.92
C SER A 9 5.64 -16.55 14.90
N LEU A 10 4.39 -16.50 15.36
CA LEU A 10 3.23 -16.37 14.47
C LEU A 10 3.28 -15.04 13.70
N LEU A 11 4.05 -14.07 14.21
CA LEU A 11 4.28 -12.76 13.61
C LEU A 11 4.88 -12.81 12.19
N PRO A 12 6.07 -13.39 11.94
CA PRO A 12 6.63 -13.46 10.59
C PRO A 12 5.75 -14.24 9.62
N LEU A 13 5.08 -15.32 10.05
CA LEU A 13 4.12 -16.03 9.20
C LEU A 13 2.90 -15.15 8.87
N GLY A 14 2.38 -14.42 9.86
CA GLY A 14 1.30 -13.47 9.66
C GLY A 14 1.68 -12.34 8.71
N LEU A 15 2.88 -11.76 8.85
CA LEU A 15 3.38 -10.72 7.95
C LEU A 15 3.51 -11.22 6.50
N VAL A 16 3.99 -12.45 6.31
CA VAL A 16 4.07 -13.06 4.97
C VAL A 16 2.66 -13.28 4.39
N ALA A 17 1.72 -13.78 5.19
CA ALA A 17 0.34 -13.99 4.74
C ALA A 17 -0.33 -12.66 4.33
N VAL A 18 -0.17 -11.62 5.14
CA VAL A 18 -0.74 -10.30 4.81
C VAL A 18 -0.04 -9.68 3.60
N ALA A 19 1.28 -9.81 3.47
CA ALA A 19 2.00 -9.35 2.27
C ALA A 19 1.49 -10.07 1.00
N ALA A 20 1.21 -11.37 1.08
CA ALA A 20 0.63 -12.12 -0.03
C ALA A 20 -0.78 -11.59 -0.41
N VAL A 21 -1.62 -11.28 0.57
CA VAL A 21 -2.94 -10.66 0.33
C VAL A 21 -2.80 -9.30 -0.35
N ILE A 22 -1.86 -8.46 0.11
CA ILE A 22 -1.60 -7.15 -0.51
C ILE A 22 -1.14 -7.29 -1.96
N ILE A 23 -0.24 -8.24 -2.25
CA ILE A 23 0.25 -8.50 -3.62
C ILE A 23 -0.91 -8.95 -4.52
N LEU A 24 -1.76 -9.86 -4.03
CA LEU A 24 -2.93 -10.32 -4.78
C LEU A 24 -3.91 -9.18 -5.04
N ALA A 25 -4.21 -8.36 -4.03
CA ALA A 25 -5.08 -7.18 -4.18
C ALA A 25 -4.51 -6.18 -5.20
N GLY A 26 -3.20 -5.92 -5.17
CA GLY A 26 -2.52 -5.08 -6.16
C GLY A 26 -2.62 -5.66 -7.58
N GLY A 27 -2.49 -6.98 -7.73
CA GLY A 27 -2.73 -7.67 -8.99
C GLY A 27 -4.17 -7.54 -9.48
N THR A 28 -5.15 -7.64 -8.58
CA THR A 28 -6.56 -7.43 -8.90
C THR A 28 -6.83 -6.01 -9.39
N ILE A 29 -6.29 -4.98 -8.73
CA ILE A 29 -6.41 -3.58 -9.17
C ILE A 29 -5.90 -3.42 -10.61
N ARG A 30 -4.74 -4.03 -10.93
CA ARG A 30 -4.18 -3.97 -12.28
C ARG A 30 -5.07 -4.65 -13.32
N ILE A 31 -5.71 -5.77 -12.97
CA ILE A 31 -6.59 -6.53 -13.88
C ILE A 31 -7.92 -5.81 -14.09
N LEU A 32 -8.47 -5.21 -13.03
CA LEU A 32 -9.65 -4.35 -13.11
C LEU A 32 -9.34 -3.00 -13.76
N ASP A 33 -8.05 -2.69 -13.93
CA ASP A 33 -7.57 -1.44 -14.49
C ASP A 33 -8.12 -0.25 -13.67
N ALA A 34 -8.12 -0.44 -12.35
CA ALA A 34 -8.59 0.50 -11.32
C ALA A 34 -7.40 1.19 -10.62
N GLY A 35 -6.22 1.21 -11.24
CA GLY A 35 -5.01 1.77 -10.64
C GLY A 35 -4.98 3.30 -10.59
N GLU A 36 -5.89 3.93 -11.33
CA GLU A 36 -6.05 5.39 -11.44
C GLU A 36 -7.42 5.84 -10.87
N SER A 37 -8.12 4.95 -10.13
CA SER A 37 -9.47 5.20 -9.62
C SER A 37 -9.52 6.18 -8.44
N CYS A 38 -8.39 6.41 -7.79
CA CYS A 38 -8.21 7.45 -6.77
C CYS A 38 -7.16 8.48 -7.24
N PRO A 39 -7.57 9.66 -7.74
CA PRO A 39 -6.68 10.59 -8.45
C PRO A 39 -5.79 11.43 -7.53
N ASP A 40 -5.98 11.35 -6.21
CA ASP A 40 -5.12 11.97 -5.22
C ASP A 40 -4.54 10.93 -4.26
N TRP A 41 -3.52 11.30 -3.51
CA TRP A 41 -2.91 10.46 -2.50
C TRP A 41 -2.52 11.31 -1.29
N PRO A 42 -2.73 10.87 -0.03
CA PRO A 42 -3.17 9.53 0.43
C PRO A 42 -4.69 9.33 0.46
N LYS A 43 -5.44 10.33 0.04
CA LYS A 43 -6.91 10.33 0.01
C LYS A 43 -7.44 9.69 -1.29
N CYS A 44 -8.75 9.73 -1.49
CA CYS A 44 -9.41 9.36 -2.73
C CYS A 44 -10.54 10.37 -3.00
N PHE A 45 -10.43 11.13 -4.09
CA PHE A 45 -11.26 12.29 -4.40
C PHE A 45 -11.34 13.30 -3.23
N GLY A 46 -10.22 13.53 -2.54
CA GLY A 46 -10.18 14.44 -1.39
C GLY A 46 -10.81 13.90 -0.11
N THR A 47 -11.34 12.67 -0.14
CA THR A 47 -12.00 12.00 1.00
C THR A 47 -11.14 10.87 1.59
N TRP A 48 -11.54 10.36 2.76
CA TRP A 48 -10.96 9.17 3.40
C TRP A 48 -11.93 7.97 3.35
N THR A 49 -12.81 7.95 2.36
CA THR A 49 -13.77 6.86 2.10
C THR A 49 -13.65 6.39 0.65
N PHE A 50 -14.29 5.28 0.32
CA PHE A 50 -14.40 4.76 -1.04
C PHE A 50 -15.76 5.08 -1.69
N ASP A 51 -16.72 5.55 -0.89
CA ASP A 51 -18.06 5.92 -1.34
C ASP A 51 -18.00 7.31 -1.97
N VAL A 52 -17.78 7.36 -3.29
CA VAL A 52 -17.70 8.58 -4.10
C VAL A 52 -18.57 8.37 -5.34
N SER A 53 -19.66 9.13 -5.40
CA SER A 53 -20.59 9.10 -6.54
C SER A 53 -19.96 9.64 -7.82
N GLU A 54 -20.47 9.25 -8.99
CA GLU A 54 -19.99 9.76 -10.28
C GLU A 54 -20.04 11.31 -10.36
N GLU A 55 -21.06 11.92 -9.74
CA GLU A 55 -21.20 13.39 -9.67
C GLU A 55 -20.07 14.01 -8.85
N GLU A 56 -19.70 13.43 -7.71
CA GLU A 56 -18.59 13.90 -6.88
C GLU A 56 -17.22 13.71 -7.57
N GLN A 57 -17.06 12.63 -8.34
CA GLN A 57 -15.85 12.40 -9.12
C GLN A 57 -15.66 13.50 -10.18
N LEU A 58 -16.71 13.81 -10.93
CA LEU A 58 -16.67 14.87 -11.94
C LEU A 58 -16.44 16.25 -11.31
N GLN A 59 -17.12 16.55 -10.19
CA GLN A 59 -16.92 17.79 -9.45
C GLN A 59 -15.47 17.96 -8.99
N TRP A 60 -14.83 16.89 -8.52
CA TRP A 60 -13.44 16.92 -8.10
C TRP A 60 -12.50 17.29 -9.27
N TRP A 61 -12.73 16.75 -10.46
CA TRP A 61 -11.94 17.11 -11.65
C TRP A 61 -12.15 18.56 -12.07
N GLU A 62 -13.38 19.08 -11.98
CA GLU A 62 -13.65 20.50 -12.23
C GLU A 62 -12.94 21.42 -11.22
N ASP A 63 -12.89 21.00 -9.95
CA ASP A 63 -12.26 21.74 -8.87
C ASP A 63 -10.72 21.65 -8.87
N ASN A 64 -10.14 20.67 -9.59
CA ASN A 64 -8.70 20.42 -9.68
C ASN A 64 -8.21 20.36 -11.13
N PRO A 65 -8.32 21.45 -11.91
CA PRO A 65 -7.97 21.48 -13.34
C PRO A 65 -6.46 21.28 -13.62
N GLU A 66 -5.61 21.44 -12.60
CA GLU A 66 -4.17 21.17 -12.67
C GLU A 66 -3.79 19.72 -12.37
N ALA A 67 -4.73 18.89 -11.91
CA ALA A 67 -4.48 17.49 -11.65
C ALA A 67 -4.15 16.74 -12.95
N THR A 68 -3.26 15.75 -12.85
CA THR A 68 -2.92 14.89 -13.99
C THR A 68 -4.16 14.10 -14.38
N GLU A 69 -4.62 14.28 -15.63
CA GLU A 69 -5.79 13.56 -16.13
C GLU A 69 -5.54 12.05 -16.19
N ASP A 70 -6.61 11.29 -15.95
CA ASP A 70 -6.67 9.85 -16.14
C ASP A 70 -6.24 9.45 -17.56
N THR A 71 -5.43 8.40 -17.68
CA THR A 71 -5.01 7.82 -18.97
C THR A 71 -6.19 7.45 -19.89
N ARG A 72 -7.38 7.19 -19.34
CA ARG A 72 -8.62 6.91 -20.08
C ARG A 72 -9.29 8.15 -20.68
N GLY A 73 -8.87 9.34 -20.27
CA GLY A 73 -9.30 10.63 -20.80
C GLY A 73 -10.29 11.39 -19.92
N ALA A 74 -10.45 12.66 -20.25
CA ALA A 74 -11.32 13.61 -19.55
C ALA A 74 -12.78 13.11 -19.47
N GLY A 75 -13.29 12.97 -18.24
CA GLY A 75 -14.69 12.62 -17.97
C GLY A 75 -14.98 11.12 -17.75
N HIS A 76 -13.95 10.27 -17.69
CA HIS A 76 -14.13 8.88 -17.25
C HIS A 76 -14.43 8.83 -15.74
N THR A 77 -15.40 8.03 -15.34
CA THR A 77 -15.77 7.78 -13.94
C THR A 77 -15.59 6.31 -13.58
N TYR A 78 -15.27 6.06 -12.32
CA TYR A 78 -15.04 4.73 -11.77
C TYR A 78 -16.24 4.27 -10.95
N ASN A 79 -16.52 2.97 -10.99
CA ASN A 79 -17.54 2.38 -10.15
C ASN A 79 -17.03 2.14 -8.71
N GLU A 80 -17.97 1.87 -7.80
CA GLU A 80 -17.68 1.65 -6.38
C GLU A 80 -16.65 0.53 -6.14
N LEU A 81 -16.66 -0.56 -6.92
CA LEU A 81 -15.73 -1.67 -6.74
C LEU A 81 -14.30 -1.32 -7.18
N GLU A 82 -14.16 -0.52 -8.23
CA GLU A 82 -12.85 -0.04 -8.69
C GLU A 82 -12.23 0.84 -7.61
N ILE A 83 -12.95 1.88 -7.17
CA ILE A 83 -12.52 2.81 -6.12
C ILE A 83 -12.25 2.06 -4.81
N PHE A 84 -13.17 1.19 -4.38
CA PHE A 84 -13.01 0.40 -3.17
C PHE A 84 -11.75 -0.46 -3.22
N SER A 85 -11.49 -1.13 -4.35
CA SER A 85 -10.34 -2.02 -4.49
C SER A 85 -9.02 -1.29 -4.31
N GLU A 86 -8.91 -0.09 -4.89
CA GLU A 86 -7.70 0.73 -4.77
C GLU A 86 -7.57 1.32 -3.37
N TRP A 87 -8.65 1.91 -2.85
CA TRP A 87 -8.68 2.49 -1.51
C TRP A 87 -8.31 1.48 -0.43
N VAL A 88 -8.89 0.28 -0.47
CA VAL A 88 -8.61 -0.77 0.53
C VAL A 88 -7.18 -1.29 0.41
N HIS A 89 -6.63 -1.39 -0.80
CA HIS A 89 -5.23 -1.77 -0.99
C HIS A 89 -4.28 -0.74 -0.37
N ARG A 90 -4.52 0.57 -0.62
CA ARG A 90 -3.74 1.67 -0.02
C ARG A 90 -3.80 1.62 1.51
N LEU A 91 -4.99 1.39 2.08
CA LEU A 91 -5.18 1.24 3.53
C LEU A 91 -4.38 0.05 4.09
N LEU A 92 -4.48 -1.13 3.45
CA LEU A 92 -3.79 -2.35 3.89
C LEU A 92 -2.26 -2.18 3.85
N VAL A 93 -1.72 -1.56 2.80
CA VAL A 93 -0.29 -1.22 2.70
C VAL A 93 0.12 -0.30 3.85
N GLY A 94 -0.66 0.75 4.13
CA GLY A 94 -0.41 1.68 5.23
C GLY A 94 -0.39 1.00 6.60
N LEU A 95 -1.37 0.13 6.88
CA LEU A 95 -1.47 -0.62 8.14
C LEU A 95 -0.29 -1.57 8.36
N VAL A 96 0.22 -2.19 7.31
CA VAL A 96 1.34 -3.14 7.37
C VAL A 96 2.70 -2.45 7.35
N ALA A 97 2.78 -1.25 6.79
CA ALA A 97 4.00 -0.46 6.81
C ALA A 97 4.45 -0.12 8.23
N PHE A 98 3.52 0.22 9.13
CA PHE A 98 3.87 0.55 10.51
C PHE A 98 4.66 -0.56 11.25
N PRO A 99 4.18 -1.81 11.36
CA PRO A 99 4.93 -2.87 12.04
C PRO A 99 6.22 -3.27 11.32
N ILE A 100 6.28 -3.21 9.99
CA ILE A 100 7.50 -3.54 9.22
C ILE A 100 8.58 -2.48 9.46
N LEU A 101 8.24 -1.19 9.38
CA LEU A 101 9.17 -0.10 9.62
C LEU A 101 9.62 -0.06 11.07
N LEU A 102 8.72 -0.28 12.03
CA LEU A 102 9.07 -0.40 13.44
C LEU A 102 10.03 -1.58 13.68
N ASN A 103 9.78 -2.74 13.04
CA ASN A 103 10.68 -3.88 13.12
C ASN A 103 12.08 -3.54 12.56
N ALA A 104 12.16 -2.89 11.41
CA ALA A 104 13.42 -2.46 10.81
C ALA A 104 14.23 -1.55 11.76
N LEU A 105 13.58 -0.56 12.38
CA LEU A 105 14.20 0.35 13.36
C LEU A 105 14.65 -0.41 14.62
N TRP A 106 13.80 -1.29 15.15
CA TRP A 106 14.07 -2.02 16.39
C TRP A 106 15.20 -3.05 16.23
N MET A 107 15.33 -3.67 15.05
CA MET A 107 16.40 -4.62 14.75
C MET A 107 17.80 -4.00 14.83
N HIS A 108 17.95 -2.69 14.68
CA HIS A 108 19.24 -2.03 14.92
C HIS A 108 19.69 -2.18 16.39
N ARG A 109 18.75 -2.15 17.35
CA ARG A 109 19.07 -2.34 18.78
C ARG A 109 19.30 -3.79 19.15
N LEU A 110 18.62 -4.71 18.47
CA LEU A 110 18.73 -6.16 18.72
C LEU A 110 19.82 -6.86 17.88
N ARG A 111 20.67 -6.09 17.19
CA ARG A 111 21.74 -6.62 16.32
C ARG A 111 22.72 -7.54 17.05
N ALA A 112 22.97 -7.29 18.34
CA ALA A 112 23.88 -8.10 19.15
C ALA A 112 23.31 -9.50 19.46
N THR A 113 21.98 -9.62 19.52
CA THR A 113 21.28 -10.86 19.86
C THR A 113 20.97 -11.71 18.63
N TYR A 114 20.46 -11.11 17.55
CA TYR A 114 20.00 -11.84 16.36
C TYR A 114 20.97 -11.77 15.16
N GLY A 115 22.03 -10.97 15.26
CA GLY A 115 23.08 -10.85 14.25
C GLY A 115 22.75 -9.88 13.09
N ALA A 116 23.78 -9.58 12.30
CA ALA A 116 23.69 -8.59 11.21
C ALA A 116 22.79 -9.01 10.05
N ARG A 117 22.68 -10.33 9.77
CA ARG A 117 21.84 -10.84 8.68
C ARG A 117 20.37 -10.51 8.89
N VAL A 118 19.84 -10.76 10.08
CA VAL A 118 18.43 -10.48 10.42
C VAL A 118 18.15 -8.98 10.32
N ARG A 119 19.05 -8.14 10.84
CA ARG A 119 18.97 -6.68 10.70
C ARG A 119 18.95 -6.24 9.23
N ASN A 120 19.83 -6.78 8.39
CA ASN A 120 19.90 -6.42 6.97
C ASN A 120 18.61 -6.78 6.24
N VAL A 121 18.03 -7.96 6.50
CA VAL A 121 16.77 -8.39 5.89
C VAL A 121 15.61 -7.50 6.33
N ALA A 122 15.52 -7.16 7.63
CA ALA A 122 14.48 -6.27 8.14
C ALA A 122 14.57 -4.86 7.53
N VAL A 123 15.79 -4.30 7.44
CA VAL A 123 16.03 -3.00 6.81
C VAL A 123 15.72 -3.02 5.31
N LEU A 124 16.12 -4.08 4.60
CA LEU A 124 15.82 -4.24 3.18
C LEU A 124 14.31 -4.32 2.94
N ALA A 125 13.58 -5.11 3.74
CA ALA A 125 12.13 -5.21 3.64
C ALA A 125 11.44 -3.86 3.87
N GLY A 126 11.87 -3.09 4.88
CA GLY A 126 11.37 -1.74 5.12
C GLY A 126 11.68 -0.79 3.96
N ALA A 127 12.89 -0.84 3.40
CA ALA A 127 13.28 -0.01 2.26
C ALA A 127 12.47 -0.34 0.99
N LEU A 128 12.28 -1.63 0.69
CA LEU A 128 11.46 -2.08 -0.43
C LEU A 128 10.01 -1.64 -0.30
N LEU A 129 9.46 -1.67 0.92
CA LEU A 129 8.09 -1.21 1.19
C LEU A 129 7.93 0.30 0.98
N VAL A 130 8.90 1.10 1.44
CA VAL A 130 8.90 2.55 1.18
C VAL A 130 9.01 2.83 -0.32
N MET A 131 9.86 2.10 -1.03
CA MET A 131 9.97 2.22 -2.47
C MET A 131 8.66 1.84 -3.18
N GLN A 132 8.00 0.75 -2.76
CA GLN A 132 6.72 0.34 -3.31
C GLN A 132 5.64 1.41 -3.09
N ALA A 133 5.51 1.94 -1.88
CA ALA A 133 4.56 3.00 -1.57
C ALA A 133 4.86 4.28 -2.36
N GLY A 134 6.13 4.65 -2.50
CA GLY A 134 6.56 5.79 -3.31
C GLY A 134 6.23 5.63 -4.79
N VAL A 135 6.51 4.45 -5.37
CA VAL A 135 6.15 4.17 -6.77
C VAL A 135 4.64 4.20 -6.98
N GLY A 136 3.85 3.64 -6.05
CA GLY A 136 2.38 3.70 -6.13
C GLY A 136 1.81 5.11 -5.95
N ALA A 137 2.47 6.00 -5.21
CA ALA A 137 2.07 7.41 -5.17
C ALA A 137 2.44 8.13 -6.47
N LEU A 138 3.58 7.79 -7.09
CA LEU A 138 4.01 8.40 -8.34
C LEU A 138 3.05 8.13 -9.50
N THR A 139 2.46 6.93 -9.59
CA THR A 139 1.52 6.58 -10.66
C THR A 139 0.23 7.41 -10.67
N VAL A 140 -0.06 8.11 -9.58
CA VAL A 140 -1.27 8.93 -9.42
C VAL A 140 -0.93 10.41 -9.60
N VAL A 141 0.30 10.79 -9.29
CA VAL A 141 0.76 12.19 -9.39
C VAL A 141 1.29 12.51 -10.78
N TYR A 142 1.85 11.53 -11.50
CA TYR A 142 2.54 11.70 -12.79
C TYR A 142 2.17 10.60 -13.79
#